data_AF-A0A5C5UIR8-F1
#
_entry.id   AF-A0A5C5UIR8-F1
#
_cell.length_a   1.000
_cell.length_b   1.000
_cell.length_c   1.000
_cell.angle_alpha   90.00
_cell.angle_beta   90.00
_cell.angle_gamma   90.00
#
_symmetry.space_group_name_H-M   'P 1'
#
loop_
_entity.id
_entity.type
_entity.pdbx_description
1 polymer ?
#
loop_
_entity_poly.entity_id
_entity_poly.type
_entity_poly.pdbx_seq_one_letter_code
_entity_poly.pdbx_strand_id
1 'polypeptide(L)'
;MKKWTVVMASFMLLAACSDDQAAQTETEEPKQEEAAVEQKEMSEEGFITQVTESQILVNNIYFNINDKVEVRSDNGTEISDSKISDIRTGMKVSVDYTGPLAEKFPMEGEAGTVTILADEESAKRSEALQAFINKEQLSSLLMMGQPIVRDNEIGFLFSNMETGDVSEVRIDLDTHEYTIGGK
;
A
#
# COMPACT_ATOMS: atom_id res chain seq x y z
N MET A 1 4.18 -35.72 68.35
CA MET A 1 3.81 -34.63 69.30
C MET A 1 2.56 -33.93 68.78
N LYS A 2 1.55 -33.77 69.65
CA LYS A 2 0.33 -32.90 69.60
C LYS A 2 -0.51 -32.91 68.29
N LYS A 3 -1.64 -33.65 68.22
CA LYS A 3 -3.05 -33.34 68.66
C LYS A 3 -3.64 -32.16 67.84
N TRP A 4 -4.78 -32.22 67.15
CA TRP A 4 -6.15 -32.72 67.44
C TRP A 4 -6.95 -32.77 66.10
N THR A 5 -7.74 -33.80 65.74
CA THR A 5 -9.15 -34.12 66.13
C THR A 5 -10.19 -33.12 65.52
N VAL A 6 -10.86 -33.46 64.40
CA VAL A 6 -12.25 -34.02 64.23
C VAL A 6 -13.36 -33.10 64.80
N VAL A 7 -14.39 -32.72 64.01
CA VAL A 7 -15.83 -33.12 64.07
C VAL A 7 -16.55 -32.15 63.08
N MET A 8 -17.19 -32.55 61.98
CA MET A 8 -18.47 -33.25 61.74
C MET A 8 -19.74 -32.47 62.15
N ALA A 9 -20.76 -32.61 61.29
CA ALA A 9 -22.20 -32.40 61.50
C ALA A 9 -22.83 -31.09 60.99
N SER A 10 -23.47 -31.27 59.85
CA SER A 10 -24.73 -30.68 59.38
C SER A 10 -25.62 -30.03 60.44
N PHE A 11 -26.24 -28.91 60.06
CA PHE A 11 -27.62 -28.62 60.46
C PHE A 11 -28.47 -28.31 59.23
N MET A 12 -29.61 -28.96 59.23
CA MET A 12 -30.68 -28.94 58.25
C MET A 12 -31.57 -27.69 58.39
N LEU A 13 -32.28 -27.42 57.29
CA LEU A 13 -33.57 -26.72 57.17
C LEU A 13 -33.59 -25.20 57.29
N LEU A 14 -34.03 -24.55 56.20
CA LEU A 14 -35.31 -23.83 56.19
C LEU A 14 -35.88 -23.87 54.76
N ALA A 15 -36.99 -24.59 54.60
CA ALA A 15 -37.91 -24.37 53.51
C ALA A 15 -38.71 -23.10 53.82
N ALA A 16 -38.71 -22.14 52.89
CA ALA A 16 -39.74 -21.13 52.79
C ALA A 16 -40.03 -20.93 51.30
N CYS A 17 -41.08 -21.60 50.82
CA CYS A 17 -41.76 -21.18 49.61
C CYS A 17 -42.51 -19.89 49.95
N SER A 18 -42.27 -18.83 49.19
CA SER A 18 -43.25 -17.76 49.00
C SER A 18 -43.12 -17.32 47.56
N ASP A 19 -44.25 -17.33 46.88
CA ASP A 19 -44.51 -16.80 45.55
C ASP A 19 -43.60 -15.64 45.16
N ASP A 20 -42.94 -15.74 44.01
CA ASP A 20 -42.69 -14.57 43.18
C ASP A 20 -42.57 -14.95 41.70
N GLN A 21 -43.69 -14.70 41.02
CA GLN A 21 -43.79 -14.02 39.73
C GLN A 21 -42.70 -14.32 38.68
N ALA A 22 -43.12 -15.04 37.64
CA ALA A 22 -42.43 -15.17 36.39
C ALA A 22 -42.08 -13.79 35.79
N ALA A 23 -40.80 -13.41 35.85
CA ALA A 23 -40.21 -12.44 34.96
C ALA A 23 -39.37 -13.22 33.94
N GLN A 24 -39.90 -13.37 32.74
CA GLN A 24 -39.15 -13.82 31.58
C GLN A 24 -38.14 -12.72 31.25
N THR A 25 -36.87 -12.93 31.60
CA THR A 25 -35.78 -12.19 30.97
C THR A 25 -35.64 -12.70 29.55
N GLU A 26 -36.14 -11.93 28.59
CA GLU A 26 -35.71 -12.02 27.19
C GLU A 26 -34.20 -11.76 27.17
N THR A 27 -33.42 -12.81 26.95
CA THR A 27 -32.03 -12.69 26.56
C THR A 27 -32.02 -12.13 25.14
N GLU A 28 -31.91 -10.82 24.99
CA GLU A 28 -31.50 -10.22 23.73
C GLU A 28 -30.10 -10.74 23.41
N GLU A 29 -29.98 -11.54 22.35
CA GLU A 29 -28.70 -11.88 21.76
C GLU A 29 -28.00 -10.57 21.38
N PRO A 30 -26.72 -10.37 21.74
CA PRO A 30 -26.02 -9.16 21.35
C PRO A 30 -25.93 -9.17 19.83
N LYS A 31 -26.64 -8.22 19.20
CA LYS A 31 -26.48 -7.89 17.79
C LYS A 31 -25.01 -7.56 17.61
N GLN A 32 -24.28 -8.46 16.96
CA GLN A 32 -22.92 -8.23 16.51
C GLN A 32 -23.04 -7.15 15.42
N GLU A 33 -22.99 -5.90 15.85
CA GLU A 33 -22.74 -4.78 14.96
C GLU A 33 -21.31 -5.01 14.47
N GLU A 34 -21.18 -5.55 13.25
CA GLU A 34 -19.93 -5.52 12.52
C GLU A 34 -19.53 -4.05 12.44
N ALA A 35 -18.65 -3.63 13.37
CA ALA A 35 -17.99 -2.36 13.27
C ALA A 35 -17.30 -2.36 11.90
N ALA A 36 -17.83 -1.58 10.97
CA ALA A 36 -17.15 -1.27 9.74
C ALA A 36 -15.79 -0.72 10.15
N VAL A 37 -14.75 -1.54 10.04
CA VAL A 37 -13.38 -1.10 10.24
C VAL A 37 -13.19 -0.02 9.18
N GLU A 38 -13.08 1.24 9.59
CA GLU A 38 -12.70 2.33 8.70
C GLU A 38 -11.40 1.93 8.04
N GLN A 39 -11.50 1.52 6.78
CA GLN A 39 -10.33 1.14 6.02
C GLN A 39 -9.62 2.44 5.65
N LYS A 40 -8.47 2.67 6.27
CA LYS A 40 -7.65 3.85 5.99
C LYS A 40 -7.17 3.79 4.54
N GLU A 41 -7.66 4.72 3.72
CA GLU A 41 -7.10 4.98 2.40
C GLU A 41 -5.68 5.55 2.57
N MET A 42 -4.76 4.99 1.81
CA MET A 42 -3.36 5.40 1.73
C MET A 42 -3.04 5.76 0.29
N SER A 43 -2.04 6.61 0.08
CA SER A 43 -1.59 7.00 -1.25
C SER A 43 -0.09 6.84 -1.35
N GLU A 44 0.39 6.32 -2.48
CA GLU A 44 1.79 6.21 -2.84
C GLU A 44 2.04 6.94 -4.16
N GLU A 45 2.81 8.03 -4.10
CA GLU A 45 3.28 8.71 -5.30
C GLU A 45 4.60 8.09 -5.77
N GLY A 46 4.87 8.04 -7.06
CA GLY A 46 6.15 7.55 -7.57
C GLY A 46 6.17 7.47 -9.08
N PHE A 47 7.12 6.72 -9.62
CA PHE A 47 7.17 6.42 -11.04
C PHE A 47 6.95 4.93 -11.28
N ILE A 48 6.26 4.62 -12.37
CA ILE A 48 6.06 3.25 -12.81
C ILE A 48 7.35 2.75 -13.44
N THR A 49 8.00 1.76 -12.84
CA THR A 49 9.25 1.19 -13.38
C THR A 49 9.03 -0.12 -14.11
N GLN A 50 7.89 -0.77 -13.87
CA GLN A 50 7.46 -1.98 -14.56
C GLN A 50 5.94 -1.97 -14.76
N VAL A 51 5.51 -2.52 -15.89
CA VAL A 51 4.10 -2.76 -16.23
C VAL A 51 3.98 -4.20 -16.71
N THR A 52 3.10 -4.98 -16.08
CA THR A 52 2.69 -6.31 -16.51
C THR A 52 1.21 -6.30 -16.91
N GLU A 53 0.64 -7.46 -17.25
CA GLU A 53 -0.79 -7.55 -17.58
C GLU A 53 -1.71 -7.18 -16.41
N SER A 54 -1.25 -7.39 -15.17
CA SER A 54 -2.08 -7.24 -13.97
C SER A 54 -1.43 -6.44 -12.85
N GLN A 55 -0.21 -5.92 -13.05
CA GLN A 55 0.52 -5.21 -12.01
C GLN A 55 1.33 -4.04 -12.57
N ILE A 56 1.51 -3.02 -11.73
CA ILE A 56 2.49 -1.97 -11.93
C ILE A 56 3.45 -1.94 -10.73
N LEU A 57 4.73 -1.66 -10.98
CA LEU A 57 5.70 -1.41 -9.92
C LEU A 57 5.88 0.09 -9.72
N VAL A 58 5.54 0.58 -8.53
CA VAL A 58 5.78 1.96 -8.11
C VAL A 58 6.66 1.90 -6.86
N ASN A 59 7.82 2.56 -6.91
CA ASN A 59 8.85 2.47 -5.87
C ASN A 59 9.26 1.01 -5.62
N ASN A 60 8.93 0.48 -4.44
CA ASN A 60 9.15 -0.92 -4.06
C ASN A 60 7.84 -1.70 -3.80
N ILE A 61 6.72 -1.26 -4.41
CA ILE A 61 5.39 -1.85 -4.25
C ILE A 61 4.83 -2.26 -5.61
N TYR A 62 4.51 -3.55 -5.77
CA TYR A 62 3.67 -4.01 -6.86
C TYR A 62 2.20 -3.76 -6.51
N PHE A 63 1.55 -2.91 -7.29
CA PHE A 63 0.13 -2.68 -7.20
C PHE A 63 -0.60 -3.53 -8.23
N ASN A 64 -1.55 -4.35 -7.76
CA ASN A 64 -2.45 -5.07 -8.63
C ASN A 64 -3.41 -4.09 -9.32
N ILE A 65 -3.48 -4.18 -10.64
CA ILE A 65 -4.37 -3.40 -11.50
C ILE A 65 -5.33 -4.37 -12.20
N ASN A 66 -6.62 -4.21 -11.93
CA ASN A 66 -7.70 -5.01 -12.52
C ASN A 66 -8.79 -4.09 -13.08
N ASP A 67 -9.84 -4.66 -13.65
CA ASP A 67 -10.95 -3.93 -14.29
C ASP A 67 -11.75 -3.02 -13.35
N LYS A 68 -11.57 -3.14 -12.03
CA LYS A 68 -12.21 -2.30 -11.02
C LYS A 68 -11.37 -1.09 -10.63
N VAL A 69 -10.10 -1.04 -11.05
CA VAL A 69 -9.22 0.08 -10.74
C VAL A 69 -9.60 1.28 -11.59
N GLU A 70 -9.87 2.40 -10.92
CA GLU A 70 -10.12 3.65 -11.61
C GLU A 70 -8.79 4.25 -12.07
N VAL A 71 -8.69 4.60 -13.35
CA VAL A 71 -7.49 5.28 -13.88
C VAL A 71 -7.87 6.67 -14.31
N ARG A 72 -7.14 7.65 -13.78
CA ARG A 72 -7.34 9.08 -14.06
C ARG A 72 -6.06 9.68 -14.60
N SER A 73 -6.17 10.79 -15.30
CA SER A 73 -5.05 11.64 -15.69
C SER A 73 -5.27 13.04 -15.14
N ASP A 74 -4.30 13.54 -14.40
CA ASP A 74 -4.27 14.90 -13.87
C ASP A 74 -3.19 15.70 -14.60
N ASN A 75 -3.57 16.76 -15.31
CA ASN A 75 -2.63 17.65 -16.02
C ASN A 75 -2.25 18.90 -15.20
N GLY A 76 -2.60 18.94 -13.92
CA GLY A 76 -2.40 20.06 -13.00
C GLY A 76 -3.48 21.13 -13.07
N THR A 77 -4.40 21.07 -14.04
CA THR A 77 -5.54 21.98 -14.18
C THR A 77 -6.87 21.24 -14.08
N GLU A 78 -6.96 20.06 -14.67
CA GLU A 78 -8.14 19.21 -14.68
C GLU A 78 -7.76 17.74 -14.54
N ILE A 79 -8.70 16.98 -13.95
CA ILE A 79 -8.63 15.53 -13.87
C ILE A 79 -9.61 14.95 -14.88
N SER A 80 -9.14 14.01 -15.69
CA SER A 80 -9.90 13.34 -16.74
C SER A 80 -9.82 11.81 -16.59
N ASP A 81 -10.84 11.12 -17.09
CA ASP A 81 -10.84 9.66 -17.13
C ASP A 81 -9.77 9.14 -18.09
N SER A 82 -9.09 8.08 -17.68
CA SER A 82 -8.05 7.40 -18.46
C SER A 82 -8.26 5.89 -18.40
N LYS A 83 -7.42 5.12 -19.10
CA LYS A 83 -7.52 3.66 -19.13
C LYS A 83 -6.26 3.01 -18.61
N ILE A 84 -6.41 1.81 -18.07
CA ILE A 84 -5.27 0.93 -17.74
C ILE A 84 -4.34 0.75 -18.95
N SER A 85 -4.91 0.69 -20.16
CA SER A 85 -4.15 0.61 -21.42
C SER A 85 -3.29 1.83 -21.72
N ASP A 86 -3.39 2.91 -20.97
CA ASP A 86 -2.61 4.14 -21.17
C ASP A 86 -1.39 4.20 -20.23
N ILE A 87 -1.35 3.34 -19.21
CA ILE A 87 -0.24 3.20 -18.24
C ILE A 87 1.02 2.68 -18.93
N ARG A 88 2.15 3.38 -18.73
CA ARG A 88 3.47 3.02 -19.30
C ARG A 88 4.57 3.16 -18.26
N THR A 89 5.68 2.47 -18.48
CA THR A 89 6.92 2.68 -17.71
C THR A 89 7.44 4.10 -17.90
N GLY A 90 7.99 4.67 -16.83
CA GLY A 90 8.47 6.04 -16.73
C GLY A 90 7.40 7.04 -16.30
N MET A 91 6.11 6.71 -16.35
CA MET A 91 5.05 7.63 -15.93
C MET A 91 5.08 7.88 -14.42
N LYS A 92 4.97 9.15 -14.03
CA LYS A 92 4.71 9.54 -12.65
C LYS A 92 3.23 9.33 -12.31
N VAL A 93 2.95 8.74 -11.16
CA VAL A 93 1.60 8.39 -10.71
C VAL A 93 1.43 8.62 -9.22
N SER A 94 0.18 8.79 -8.79
CA SER A 94 -0.28 8.59 -7.41
C SER A 94 -1.20 7.39 -7.39
N VAL A 95 -0.91 6.39 -6.55
CA VAL A 95 -1.72 5.19 -6.39
C VAL A 95 -2.41 5.24 -5.03
N ASP A 96 -3.73 5.33 -5.03
CA ASP A 96 -4.54 5.20 -3.84
C ASP A 96 -4.85 3.71 -3.62
N TYR A 97 -4.65 3.23 -2.40
CA TYR A 97 -4.83 1.83 -2.03
C TYR A 97 -5.37 1.69 -0.60
N THR A 98 -5.88 0.50 -0.31
CA THR A 98 -6.56 0.21 0.95
C THR A 98 -6.02 -1.06 1.59
N GLY A 99 -5.93 -1.05 2.93
CA GLY A 99 -5.47 -2.21 3.70
C GLY A 99 -3.94 -2.33 3.75
N PRO A 100 -3.41 -3.30 4.52
CA PRO A 100 -1.98 -3.46 4.66
C PRO A 100 -1.34 -3.95 3.36
N LEU A 101 -0.12 -3.50 3.09
CA LEU A 101 0.72 -4.12 2.07
C LEU A 101 1.16 -5.51 2.54
N ALA A 102 1.29 -6.45 1.61
CA ALA A 102 1.80 -7.77 1.90
C ALA A 102 3.25 -7.70 2.37
N GLU A 103 3.58 -8.39 3.47
CA GLU A 103 4.92 -8.43 4.07
C GLU A 103 5.89 -9.32 3.27
N LYS A 104 6.19 -8.91 2.03
CA LYS A 104 7.22 -9.50 1.15
C LYS A 104 7.97 -8.40 0.40
N PHE A 105 9.04 -8.77 -0.31
CA PHE A 105 9.84 -7.83 -1.08
C PHE A 105 9.93 -8.26 -2.56
N PRO A 106 9.54 -7.38 -3.51
CA PRO A 106 8.86 -6.09 -3.30
C PRO A 106 7.52 -6.27 -2.57
N MET A 107 7.04 -5.21 -1.92
CA MET A 107 5.74 -5.24 -1.25
C MET A 107 4.63 -5.39 -2.29
N GLU A 108 3.45 -5.84 -1.87
CA GLU A 108 2.29 -5.96 -2.77
C GLU A 108 1.04 -5.33 -2.16
N GLY A 109 0.24 -4.66 -2.99
CA GLY A 109 -1.02 -4.03 -2.60
C GLY A 109 -2.06 -4.05 -3.73
N GLU A 110 -3.31 -3.81 -3.39
CA GLU A 110 -4.41 -3.64 -4.36
C GLU A 110 -4.62 -2.16 -4.64
N ALA A 111 -4.49 -1.73 -5.90
CA ALA A 111 -4.82 -0.36 -6.26
C ALA A 111 -6.35 -0.16 -6.23
N GLY A 112 -6.78 0.98 -5.70
CA GLY A 112 -8.14 1.49 -5.88
C GLY A 112 -8.19 2.46 -7.06
N THR A 113 -7.36 3.51 -6.99
CA THR A 113 -7.25 4.53 -8.04
C THR A 113 -5.79 4.70 -8.44
N VAL A 114 -5.52 4.78 -9.75
CA VAL A 114 -4.22 5.19 -10.30
C VAL A 114 -4.40 6.52 -11.01
N THR A 115 -3.82 7.58 -10.45
CA THR A 115 -3.82 8.91 -11.07
C THR A 115 -2.49 9.14 -11.76
N ILE A 116 -2.50 9.25 -13.09
CA ILE A 116 -1.35 9.63 -13.90
C ILE A 116 -1.11 11.12 -13.75
N LEU A 117 0.07 11.51 -13.28
CA LEU A 117 0.45 12.90 -13.09
C LEU A 117 1.14 13.40 -14.36
N ALA A 118 0.47 14.30 -15.07
CA ALA A 118 0.82 14.79 -16.40
C ALA A 118 0.90 16.32 -16.46
N ASP A 119 0.97 17.00 -15.31
CA ASP A 119 1.38 18.40 -15.25
C ASP A 119 2.81 18.58 -15.81
N GLU A 120 3.17 19.83 -16.15
CA GLU A 120 4.44 20.14 -16.82
C GLU A 120 5.67 19.58 -16.10
N GLU A 121 5.69 19.64 -14.76
CA GLU A 121 6.80 19.14 -13.95
C GLU A 121 6.84 17.60 -13.94
N SER A 122 5.69 16.96 -13.77
CA SER A 122 5.56 15.50 -13.81
C SER A 122 5.88 14.93 -15.19
N ALA A 123 5.47 15.60 -16.26
CA ALA A 123 5.77 15.23 -17.64
C ALA A 123 7.28 15.28 -17.91
N LYS A 124 7.94 16.40 -17.58
CA LYS A 124 9.40 16.56 -17.74
C LYS A 124 10.17 15.46 -17.02
N ARG A 125 9.78 15.13 -15.80
CA ARG A 125 10.43 14.06 -15.01
C ARG A 125 10.16 12.68 -15.59
N SER A 126 8.94 12.43 -16.05
CA SER A 126 8.56 11.15 -16.66
C SER A 126 9.34 10.90 -17.95
N GLU A 127 9.54 11.93 -18.78
CA GLU A 127 10.34 11.87 -20.00
C GLU A 127 11.80 11.53 -19.70
N ALA A 128 12.42 12.19 -18.72
CA ALA A 128 13.79 11.94 -18.32
C ALA A 128 13.97 10.50 -17.79
N LEU A 129 13.07 10.04 -16.92
CA LEU A 129 13.14 8.67 -16.39
C LEU A 129 12.88 7.63 -17.48
N GLN A 130 11.91 7.87 -18.37
CA GLN A 130 11.63 6.99 -19.48
C GLN A 130 12.82 6.87 -20.43
N ALA A 131 13.52 7.97 -20.72
CA ALA A 131 14.74 7.97 -21.52
C ALA A 131 15.83 7.09 -20.89
N PHE A 132 16.00 7.16 -19.57
CA PHE A 132 16.92 6.31 -18.83
C PHE A 132 16.54 4.83 -18.88
N ILE A 133 15.29 4.47 -18.55
CA ILE A 133 14.79 3.09 -18.58
C ILE A 133 14.97 2.47 -19.97
N ASN A 134 14.63 3.22 -21.02
CA ASN A 134 14.74 2.76 -22.41
C ASN A 134 16.19 2.56 -22.84
N LYS A 135 17.12 3.44 -22.42
CA LYS A 135 18.52 3.36 -22.81
C LYS A 135 19.27 2.23 -22.10
N GLU A 136 19.03 2.05 -20.80
CA GLU A 136 19.65 0.97 -20.02
C GLU A 136 18.96 -0.38 -20.22
N GLN A 137 17.77 -0.42 -20.83
CA GLN A 137 16.98 -1.64 -21.06
C GLN A 137 16.75 -2.44 -19.77
N LEU A 138 16.50 -1.74 -18.66
CA LEU A 138 16.36 -2.37 -17.36
C LEU A 138 15.00 -3.07 -17.29
N SER A 139 15.02 -4.38 -17.46
CA SER A 139 13.88 -5.29 -17.34
C SER A 139 13.25 -5.27 -15.94
N SER A 140 14.03 -4.94 -14.91
CA SER A 140 13.54 -4.92 -13.53
C SER A 140 14.26 -3.89 -12.65
N LEU A 141 13.89 -2.62 -12.83
CA LEU A 141 14.31 -1.53 -11.96
C LEU A 141 13.37 -1.40 -10.76
N LEU A 142 13.91 -1.50 -9.55
CA LEU A 142 13.21 -1.18 -8.30
C LEU A 142 13.74 0.13 -7.73
N MET A 143 12.90 1.16 -7.65
CA MET A 143 13.31 2.43 -7.02
C MET A 143 13.22 2.31 -5.50
N MET A 144 14.28 2.71 -4.84
CA MET A 144 14.35 2.70 -3.39
C MET A 144 13.97 4.08 -2.86
N GLY A 145 12.69 4.23 -2.54
CA GLY A 145 12.12 5.49 -2.06
C GLY A 145 11.84 6.49 -3.17
N GLN A 146 11.52 7.71 -2.76
CA GLN A 146 11.11 8.79 -3.65
C GLN A 146 12.31 9.42 -4.36
N PRO A 147 12.27 9.61 -5.68
CA PRO A 147 13.27 10.40 -6.38
C PRO A 147 13.33 11.85 -5.87
N ILE A 148 14.54 12.38 -5.76
CA ILE A 148 14.82 13.74 -5.29
C ILE A 148 15.14 14.61 -6.50
N VAL A 149 14.47 15.75 -6.62
CA VAL A 149 14.80 16.73 -7.65
C VAL A 149 15.57 17.89 -7.07
N ARG A 150 16.74 18.17 -7.66
CA ARG A 150 17.63 19.25 -7.24
C ARG A 150 18.50 19.68 -8.40
N ASP A 151 18.74 20.99 -8.53
CA ASP A 151 19.68 21.56 -9.50
C ASP A 151 19.39 21.10 -10.96
N ASN A 152 18.10 21.01 -11.32
CA ASN A 152 17.59 20.50 -12.61
C ASN A 152 17.89 19.02 -12.90
N GLU A 153 18.25 18.24 -11.90
CA GLU A 153 18.42 16.80 -11.99
C GLU A 153 17.39 16.06 -11.14
N ILE A 154 16.97 14.89 -11.61
CA ILE A 154 16.26 13.89 -10.81
C ILE A 154 17.23 12.80 -10.39
N GLY A 155 17.39 12.62 -9.09
CA GLY A 155 18.25 11.62 -8.47
C GLY A 155 17.46 10.54 -7.75
N PHE A 156 17.83 9.28 -7.91
CA PHE A 156 17.23 8.17 -7.18
C PHE A 156 18.20 7.00 -7.01
N LEU A 157 17.96 6.23 -5.95
CA LEU A 157 18.60 4.95 -5.76
C LEU A 157 17.73 3.87 -6.40
N PHE A 158 18.34 2.95 -7.14
CA PHE A 158 17.64 1.79 -7.65
C PHE A 158 18.41 0.51 -7.37
N SER A 159 17.66 -0.59 -7.26
CA SER A 159 18.20 -1.94 -7.29
C SER A 159 17.87 -2.58 -8.63
N ASN A 160 18.89 -3.14 -9.29
CA ASN A 160 18.65 -4.09 -10.38
C ASN A 160 18.21 -5.41 -9.74
N MET A 161 16.95 -5.81 -9.94
CA MET A 161 16.41 -7.01 -9.29
C MET A 161 17.03 -8.31 -9.81
N GLU A 162 17.68 -8.30 -10.98
CA GLU A 162 18.36 -9.48 -11.53
C GLU A 162 19.73 -9.71 -10.87
N THR A 163 20.50 -8.64 -10.64
CA THR A 163 21.85 -8.74 -10.04
C THR A 163 21.85 -8.51 -8.53
N GLY A 164 20.84 -7.81 -8.01
CA GLY A 164 20.77 -7.33 -6.63
C GLY A 164 21.61 -6.07 -6.38
N ASP A 165 22.33 -5.57 -7.38
CA ASP A 165 23.19 -4.40 -7.22
C ASP A 165 22.35 -3.14 -7.01
N VAL A 166 22.82 -2.30 -6.11
CA VAL A 166 22.25 -0.97 -5.85
C VAL A 166 23.12 0.07 -6.53
N SER A 167 22.50 1.03 -7.21
CA SER A 167 23.20 2.14 -7.83
C SER A 167 22.44 3.44 -7.64
N GLU A 168 23.17 4.55 -7.62
CA GLU A 168 22.60 5.89 -7.63
C GLU A 168 22.57 6.40 -9.06
N VAL A 169 21.43 6.93 -9.50
CA VAL A 169 21.27 7.56 -10.80
C VAL A 169 20.93 9.02 -10.60
N ARG A 170 21.54 9.88 -11.41
CA ARG A 170 21.16 11.28 -11.54
C ARG A 170 20.97 11.59 -13.02
N ILE A 171 19.79 12.11 -13.38
CA ILE A 171 19.39 12.41 -14.75
C ILE A 171 19.14 13.92 -14.86
N ASP A 172 19.81 14.59 -15.79
CA ASP A 172 19.49 15.97 -16.15
C ASP A 172 18.13 16.03 -16.87
N LEU A 173 17.24 16.89 -16.37
CA LEU A 173 15.85 16.94 -16.80
C LEU A 173 15.65 17.59 -18.19
N ASP A 174 16.64 18.30 -18.73
CA ASP A 174 16.53 18.95 -20.05
C ASP A 174 17.19 18.10 -21.16
N THR A 175 18.32 17.49 -20.84
CA THR A 175 19.17 16.76 -21.81
C THR A 175 18.98 15.25 -21.75
N HIS A 176 18.44 14.74 -20.64
CA HIS A 176 18.33 13.31 -20.33
C HIS A 176 19.68 12.59 -20.27
N GLU A 177 20.80 13.33 -20.21
CA GLU A 177 22.09 12.77 -19.85
C GLU A 177 22.06 12.33 -18.38
N TYR A 178 22.70 11.22 -18.06
CA TYR A 178 22.70 10.68 -16.71
C TYR A 178 24.05 10.12 -16.30
N THR A 179 24.23 10.05 -14.99
CA THR A 179 25.35 9.37 -14.34
C THR A 179 24.83 8.21 -13.52
N ILE A 180 25.64 7.14 -13.44
CA ILE A 180 25.40 5.99 -12.55
C ILE A 180 26.60 5.91 -11.60
N GLY A 181 26.35 6.10 -10.31
CA GLY A 181 27.33 5.98 -9.23
C GLY A 181 27.08 4.76 -8.34
N GLY A 182 28.05 4.43 -7.47
CA GLY A 182 27.87 3.41 -6.45
C GLY A 182 28.26 1.97 -6.82
N LYS A 183 29.17 1.79 -7.78
CA LYS A 183 29.84 0.49 -8.02
C LYS A 183 31.06 0.32 -7.12
#